data_AF-A0A8T5MJ37-F1
#
_entry.id   AF-A0A8T5MJ37-F1
#
_cell.length_a   1.000
_cell.length_b   1.000
_cell.length_c   1.000
_cell.angle_alpha   90.00
_cell.angle_beta   90.00
_cell.angle_gamma   90.00
#
_symmetry.space_group_name_H-M   'P 1'
#
loop_
_entity.id
_entity.type
_entity.pdbx_description
1 polymer ?
#
loop_
_entity_poly.entity_id
_entity_poly.type
_entity_poly.pdbx_seq_one_letter_code
_entity_poly.pdbx_strand_id
1 'polypeptide(L)'
;MRFILLLGMLLLLPIAAAQESAASDDPLTLIRIERAKADIQEMEELGMGTSFVKDELADAENAALEKDHQTVLEKTESISKRKIEGLLILDSLTALELRVVDVSTLGDVGAAQEKLEEANRAFNRENYKEAKDAIFESERNLRTVEGEYSVVKARASAARDNIFSFVLGRWKMLALYALLMLAGIGAAYPKVRKIKDKKTLVNLHLEMRAIGELIKKVQMDYFSGTKKSRRIYDIKMKKYQNKMFELDERITLYEAKVG
;
A
#
# COMPACT_ATOMS: atom_id res chain seq x y z
N MET A 1 16.12 -0.08 58.94
CA MET A 1 15.06 0.18 59.95
C MET A 1 13.71 0.03 59.27
N ARG A 2 12.89 -0.92 59.77
CA ARG A 2 11.43 -1.05 59.58
C ARG A 2 10.90 -1.40 58.18
N PHE A 3 10.80 -2.70 57.88
CA PHE A 3 9.56 -3.43 57.55
C PHE A 3 9.90 -4.91 57.32
N ILE A 4 10.33 -5.55 58.40
CA ILE A 4 10.35 -6.99 58.62
C ILE A 4 9.35 -7.17 59.76
N LEU A 5 8.31 -8.00 59.58
CA LEU A 5 7.33 -8.51 60.56
C LEU A 5 5.89 -8.44 60.03
N LEU A 6 5.49 -9.45 59.26
CA LEU A 6 4.14 -10.02 59.27
C LEU A 6 4.19 -11.43 58.65
N LEU A 7 5.11 -12.20 59.20
CA LEU A 7 5.24 -13.65 59.09
C LEU A 7 4.79 -14.19 60.45
N GLY A 8 3.65 -14.90 60.52
CA GLY A 8 3.30 -15.68 61.69
C GLY A 8 1.86 -15.50 62.18
N MET A 9 0.94 -16.26 61.58
CA MET A 9 -0.23 -16.91 62.22
C MET A 9 -1.30 -17.19 61.14
N LEU A 10 -1.19 -18.32 60.45
CA LEU A 10 -2.33 -19.21 60.17
C LEU A 10 -1.83 -20.51 59.51
N LEU A 11 -0.98 -21.24 60.23
CA LEU A 11 -0.78 -22.67 60.01
C LEU A 11 -1.79 -23.39 60.91
N LEU A 12 -2.69 -24.15 60.30
CA LEU A 12 -3.34 -25.40 60.76
C LEU A 12 -4.76 -25.50 60.19
N LEU A 13 -4.84 -25.80 58.90
CA LEU A 13 -5.99 -26.50 58.30
C LEU A 13 -5.58 -27.97 58.09
N PRO A 14 -6.50 -28.92 58.30
CA PRO A 14 -6.18 -30.32 58.54
C PRO A 14 -5.66 -31.01 57.28
N ILE A 15 -4.52 -31.69 57.42
CA ILE A 15 -3.88 -32.59 56.45
C ILE A 15 -4.68 -33.91 56.27
N ALA A 16 -5.95 -33.97 56.67
CA ALA A 16 -6.69 -35.21 56.89
C ALA A 16 -7.74 -35.55 55.80
N ALA A 17 -7.59 -35.09 54.56
CA ALA A 17 -8.51 -35.44 53.46
C ALA A 17 -7.84 -35.73 52.12
N ALA A 18 -6.56 -36.15 52.10
CA ALA A 18 -5.81 -36.36 50.86
C ALA A 18 -5.40 -37.83 50.58
N GLN A 19 -5.96 -38.83 51.28
CA GLN A 19 -5.55 -40.23 51.10
C GLN A 19 -6.65 -41.20 50.61
N GLU A 20 -7.78 -40.70 50.11
CA GLU A 20 -8.86 -41.58 49.60
C GLU A 20 -9.30 -41.27 48.17
N SER A 21 -8.42 -40.65 47.38
CA SER A 21 -8.49 -40.72 45.92
C SER A 21 -7.51 -41.79 45.48
N ALA A 22 -8.00 -43.03 45.42
CA ALA A 22 -7.36 -44.10 44.66
C ALA A 22 -7.38 -43.66 43.18
N ALA A 23 -6.37 -42.84 42.84
CA ALA A 23 -5.99 -42.49 41.49
C ALA A 23 -6.01 -43.75 40.63
N SER A 24 -6.57 -43.65 39.43
CA SER A 24 -6.65 -44.71 38.43
C SER A 24 -5.39 -45.58 38.44
N ASP A 25 -5.53 -46.88 38.71
CA ASP A 25 -4.43 -47.87 38.84
C ASP A 25 -3.57 -48.06 37.56
N ASP A 26 -3.81 -47.26 36.51
CA ASP A 26 -3.07 -47.29 35.26
C ASP A 26 -2.16 -46.04 35.10
N PRO A 27 -0.84 -46.18 35.31
CA PRO A 27 0.13 -45.11 35.08
C PRO A 27 0.07 -44.51 33.67
N LEU A 28 -0.38 -45.27 32.68
CA LEU A 28 -0.49 -44.81 31.30
C LEU A 28 -1.58 -43.73 31.14
N THR A 29 -2.68 -43.86 31.89
CA THR A 29 -3.78 -42.89 31.89
C THR A 29 -3.31 -41.51 32.37
N LEU A 30 -2.55 -41.46 33.47
CA LEU A 30 -1.96 -40.21 33.98
C LEU A 30 -0.99 -39.58 32.97
N ILE A 31 -0.12 -40.38 32.36
CA ILE A 31 0.83 -39.89 31.34
C ILE A 31 0.10 -39.26 30.14
N ARG A 32 -1.02 -39.83 29.71
CA ARG A 32 -1.83 -39.30 28.60
C ARG A 32 -2.46 -37.95 28.94
N ILE A 33 -3.02 -37.81 30.14
CA ILE A 33 -3.62 -36.55 30.61
C ILE A 33 -2.54 -35.46 30.71
N GLU A 34 -1.38 -35.77 31.30
CA GLU A 34 -0.28 -34.79 31.40
C GLU A 34 0.26 -34.39 30.03
N ARG A 35 0.33 -35.32 29.07
CA ARG A 35 0.67 -34.99 27.68
C ARG A 35 -0.38 -34.09 27.04
N ALA A 36 -1.67 -34.34 27.24
CA ALA A 36 -2.73 -33.50 26.71
C ALA A 36 -2.70 -32.08 27.31
N LYS A 37 -2.37 -31.93 28.60
CA LYS A 37 -2.12 -30.62 29.23
C LYS A 37 -0.95 -29.89 28.59
N ALA A 38 0.16 -30.58 28.34
CA ALA A 38 1.32 -30.00 27.65
C ALA A 38 0.96 -29.58 26.21
N ASP A 39 0.20 -30.41 25.48
CA ASP A 39 -0.30 -30.08 24.14
C ASP A 39 -1.16 -28.80 24.18
N ILE A 40 -2.08 -28.66 25.14
CA ILE A 40 -2.91 -27.46 25.30
C ILE A 40 -2.06 -26.24 25.65
N GLN A 41 -1.09 -26.38 26.55
CA GLN A 41 -0.19 -25.28 26.92
C GLN A 41 0.60 -24.79 25.70
N GLU A 42 1.15 -25.70 24.89
CA GLU A 42 1.84 -25.34 23.64
C GLU A 42 0.88 -24.60 22.68
N MET A 43 -0.39 -25.02 22.61
CA MET A 43 -1.38 -24.31 21.81
C MET A 43 -1.63 -22.88 22.30
N GLU A 44 -1.72 -22.66 23.62
CA GLU A 44 -1.87 -21.33 24.23
C GLU A 44 -0.64 -20.45 23.98
N GLU A 45 0.57 -21.01 24.12
CA GLU A 45 1.85 -20.31 23.88
C GLU A 45 1.97 -19.83 22.43
N LEU A 46 1.37 -20.55 21.49
CA LEU A 46 1.28 -20.19 20.08
C LEU A 46 0.07 -19.29 19.74
N GLY A 47 -0.72 -18.90 20.74
CA GLY A 47 -1.89 -18.05 20.56
C GLY A 47 -3.08 -18.73 19.86
N MET A 48 -3.11 -20.07 19.82
CA MET A 48 -4.22 -20.82 19.25
C MET A 48 -5.41 -20.85 20.21
N GLY A 49 -6.63 -20.96 19.67
CA GLY A 49 -7.83 -21.18 20.48
C GLY A 49 -7.77 -22.54 21.18
N THR A 50 -8.03 -22.56 22.49
CA THR A 50 -7.97 -23.79 23.30
C THR A 50 -9.28 -24.15 23.99
N SER A 51 -10.40 -23.52 23.63
CA SER A 51 -11.68 -23.67 24.32
C SER A 51 -12.18 -25.12 24.19
N PHE A 52 -12.24 -25.64 22.97
CA PHE A 52 -12.72 -27.00 22.71
C PHE A 52 -11.83 -28.07 23.34
N VAL A 53 -10.50 -27.92 23.22
CA VAL A 53 -9.56 -28.92 23.74
C VAL A 53 -9.51 -28.92 25.28
N LYS A 54 -9.80 -27.80 25.93
CA LYS A 54 -9.99 -27.75 27.39
C LYS A 54 -11.25 -28.47 27.84
N ASP A 55 -12.34 -28.37 27.09
CA ASP A 55 -13.56 -29.13 27.36
C ASP A 55 -13.30 -30.65 27.20
N GLU A 56 -12.57 -31.06 26.14
CA GLU A 56 -12.17 -32.47 25.97
C GLU A 56 -11.23 -32.97 27.06
N LEU A 57 -10.35 -32.11 27.59
CA LEU A 57 -9.49 -32.46 28.70
C LEU A 57 -10.31 -32.70 29.97
N ALA A 58 -11.29 -31.84 30.26
CA ALA A 58 -12.17 -32.01 31.41
C ALA A 58 -12.99 -33.31 31.31
N ASP A 59 -13.50 -33.65 30.11
CA ASP A 59 -14.14 -34.94 29.85
C ASP A 59 -13.20 -36.11 30.12
N ALA A 60 -11.94 -36.01 29.68
CA ALA A 60 -10.93 -37.05 29.89
C ALA A 60 -10.59 -37.21 31.38
N GLU A 61 -10.46 -36.11 32.12
CA GLU A 61 -10.21 -36.16 33.57
C GLU A 61 -11.37 -36.82 34.32
N ASN A 62 -12.63 -36.51 33.94
CA ASN A 62 -13.81 -37.17 34.50
C ASN A 62 -13.84 -38.67 34.17
N ALA A 63 -13.59 -39.06 32.92
CA ALA A 63 -13.52 -40.46 32.51
C ALA A 63 -12.42 -41.24 33.27
N ALA A 64 -11.30 -40.60 33.60
CA ALA A 64 -10.24 -41.21 34.39
C ALA A 64 -10.69 -41.52 35.83
N LEU A 65 -11.53 -40.67 36.44
CA LEU A 65 -12.14 -40.93 37.75
C LEU A 65 -13.07 -42.15 37.71
N GLU A 66 -13.77 -42.33 36.58
CA GLU A 66 -14.68 -43.45 36.34
C GLU A 66 -13.96 -44.75 35.90
N LYS A 67 -12.63 -44.71 35.76
CA LYS A 67 -11.79 -45.80 35.21
C LYS A 67 -12.16 -46.19 33.77
N ASP A 68 -12.71 -45.25 32.99
CA ASP A 68 -12.95 -45.43 31.56
C ASP A 68 -11.72 -45.01 30.73
N HIS A 69 -10.75 -45.93 30.65
CA HIS A 69 -9.49 -45.71 29.94
C HIS A 69 -9.66 -45.50 28.42
N GLN A 70 -10.74 -46.03 27.83
CA GLN A 70 -11.00 -45.89 26.40
C GLN A 70 -11.40 -44.46 26.07
N THR A 71 -12.31 -43.87 26.85
CA THR A 71 -12.69 -42.46 26.68
C THR A 71 -11.50 -41.52 26.91
N VAL A 72 -10.64 -41.80 27.90
CA VAL A 72 -9.40 -41.02 28.09
C VAL A 72 -8.50 -41.07 26.86
N LEU A 73 -8.31 -42.27 26.27
CA LEU A 73 -7.52 -42.43 25.05
C LEU A 73 -8.10 -41.59 23.91
N GLU A 74 -9.39 -41.75 23.62
CA GLU A 74 -10.06 -41.08 22.51
C GLU A 74 -9.98 -39.54 22.63
N LYS A 75 -10.25 -39.00 23.82
CA LYS A 75 -10.21 -37.55 24.06
C LYS A 75 -8.79 -36.99 23.99
N THR A 76 -7.81 -37.67 24.59
CA THR A 76 -6.40 -37.21 24.55
C THR A 76 -5.80 -37.30 23.14
N GLU A 77 -6.18 -38.31 22.34
CA GLU A 77 -5.81 -38.38 20.92
C GLU A 77 -6.48 -37.29 20.09
N SER A 78 -7.76 -36.97 20.36
CA SER A 78 -8.49 -35.88 19.71
C SER A 78 -7.80 -34.52 19.94
N ILE A 79 -7.40 -34.23 21.18
CA ILE A 79 -6.62 -33.03 21.54
C ILE A 79 -5.32 -32.99 20.73
N SER A 80 -4.54 -34.07 20.71
CA SER A 80 -3.26 -34.08 20.01
C SER A 80 -3.43 -33.92 18.50
N LYS A 81 -4.46 -34.55 17.92
CA LYS A 81 -4.82 -34.40 16.50
C LYS A 81 -5.19 -32.95 16.18
N ARG A 82 -5.99 -32.30 17.03
CA ARG A 82 -6.37 -30.90 16.87
C ARG A 82 -5.18 -29.96 16.97
N LYS A 83 -4.22 -30.22 17.86
CA LYS A 83 -2.97 -29.47 17.92
C LYS A 83 -2.23 -29.55 16.58
N ILE A 84 -2.02 -30.76 16.07
CA ILE A 84 -1.32 -30.98 14.79
C ILE A 84 -2.04 -30.26 13.64
N GLU A 85 -3.37 -30.35 13.57
CA GLU A 85 -4.16 -29.65 12.56
C GLU A 85 -4.05 -28.13 12.68
N GLY A 86 -4.12 -27.59 13.91
CA GLY A 86 -3.95 -26.17 14.19
C GLY A 86 -2.57 -25.66 13.77
N LEU A 87 -1.50 -26.39 14.09
CA LEU A 87 -0.13 -26.06 13.68
C LEU A 87 0.03 -25.97 12.16
N LEU A 88 -0.51 -26.95 11.42
CA LEU A 88 -0.45 -26.95 9.95
C LEU A 88 -1.19 -25.75 9.34
N ILE A 89 -2.31 -25.35 9.94
CA ILE A 89 -3.07 -24.17 9.49
C ILE A 89 -2.32 -22.89 9.83
N LEU A 90 -1.73 -22.78 11.03
CA LEU A 90 -0.93 -21.63 11.45
C LEU A 90 0.27 -21.40 10.52
N ASP A 91 0.99 -22.47 10.17
CA ASP A 91 2.10 -22.43 9.21
C ASP A 91 1.60 -21.95 7.84
N SER A 92 0.45 -22.45 7.40
CA SER A 92 -0.16 -22.07 6.12
C SER A 92 -0.61 -20.61 6.09
N LEU A 93 -1.21 -20.10 7.17
CA LEU A 93 -1.59 -18.69 7.32
C LEU A 93 -0.37 -17.79 7.25
N THR A 94 0.70 -18.14 7.97
CA THR A 94 1.95 -17.38 7.97
C THR A 94 2.59 -17.34 6.58
N ALA A 95 2.65 -18.48 5.88
CA ALA A 95 3.16 -18.55 4.52
C ALA A 95 2.29 -17.74 3.54
N LEU A 96 0.97 -17.79 3.70
CA LEU A 96 0.03 -17.05 2.88
C LEU A 96 0.13 -15.53 3.11
N GLU A 97 0.30 -15.08 4.35
CA GLU A 97 0.54 -13.67 4.70
C GLU A 97 1.77 -13.10 3.97
N LEU A 98 2.90 -13.82 4.05
CA LEU A 98 4.12 -13.43 3.33
C LEU A 98 3.89 -13.38 1.82
N ARG A 99 3.16 -14.36 1.27
CA ARG A 99 2.86 -14.41 -0.17
C ARG A 99 1.94 -13.28 -0.61
N VAL A 100 0.95 -12.87 0.18
CA VAL A 100 0.10 -11.72 -0.13
C VAL A 100 0.95 -10.45 -0.24
N VAL A 101 1.90 -10.25 0.68
CA VAL A 101 2.85 -9.12 0.62
C VAL A 101 3.66 -9.16 -0.68
N ASP A 102 4.25 -10.29 -1.04
CA ASP A 102 5.04 -10.42 -2.26
C ASP A 102 4.20 -10.14 -3.52
N VAL A 103 3.01 -10.73 -3.63
CA VAL A 103 2.13 -10.59 -4.80
C VAL A 103 1.46 -9.21 -4.88
N SER A 104 1.32 -8.48 -3.76
CA SER A 104 0.81 -7.10 -3.75
C SER A 104 1.66 -6.14 -4.58
N THR A 105 2.92 -6.48 -4.81
CA THR A 105 3.82 -5.71 -5.69
C THR A 105 3.50 -5.90 -7.18
N LEU A 106 2.73 -6.93 -7.53
CA LEU A 106 2.38 -7.31 -8.90
C LEU A 106 1.01 -6.79 -9.34
N GLY A 107 0.07 -6.58 -8.39
CA GLY A 107 -1.30 -6.19 -8.68
C GLY A 107 -2.20 -6.06 -7.45
N ASP A 108 -3.51 -5.89 -7.68
CA ASP A 108 -4.52 -5.82 -6.62
C ASP A 108 -4.77 -7.20 -5.99
N VAL A 109 -4.53 -7.29 -4.68
CA VAL A 109 -4.70 -8.52 -3.88
C VAL A 109 -5.92 -8.47 -2.95
N GLY A 110 -6.82 -7.48 -3.10
CA GLY A 110 -7.94 -7.26 -2.19
C GLY A 110 -8.78 -8.50 -1.91
N ALA A 111 -9.15 -9.26 -2.94
CA ALA A 111 -9.92 -10.50 -2.80
C ALA A 111 -9.16 -11.64 -2.10
N ALA A 112 -7.83 -11.69 -2.23
CA ALA A 112 -7.00 -12.67 -1.51
C ALA A 112 -6.85 -12.27 -0.03
N GLN A 113 -6.65 -10.97 0.24
CA GLN A 113 -6.55 -10.42 1.59
C GLN A 113 -7.84 -10.64 2.38
N GLU A 114 -9.01 -10.41 1.78
CA GLU A 114 -10.31 -10.65 2.42
C GLU A 114 -10.46 -12.12 2.88
N LYS A 115 -10.04 -13.07 2.03
CA LYS A 115 -10.07 -14.50 2.34
C LYS A 115 -9.04 -14.92 3.37
N LEU A 116 -7.88 -14.28 3.40
CA LEU A 116 -6.89 -14.47 4.46
C LEU A 116 -7.44 -13.99 5.83
N GLU A 117 -8.13 -12.85 5.87
CA GLU A 117 -8.78 -12.39 7.10
C GLU A 117 -9.93 -13.31 7.54
N GLU A 118 -10.69 -13.86 6.60
CA GLU A 118 -11.70 -14.89 6.88
C GLU A 118 -11.07 -16.14 7.50
N ALA A 119 -9.96 -16.61 6.93
CA ALA A 119 -9.22 -17.76 7.44
C ALA A 119 -8.70 -17.52 8.87
N ASN A 120 -8.11 -16.35 9.14
CA ASN A 120 -7.66 -15.94 10.47
C ASN A 120 -8.82 -15.91 11.48
N ARG A 121 -9.98 -15.36 11.10
CA ARG A 121 -11.18 -15.37 11.97
C ARG A 121 -11.67 -16.79 12.25
N ALA A 122 -11.70 -17.66 11.24
CA ALA A 122 -12.14 -19.05 11.39
C ALA A 122 -11.18 -19.86 12.27
N PHE A 123 -9.87 -19.67 12.10
CA PHE A 123 -8.82 -20.27 12.92
C PHE A 123 -8.95 -19.89 14.39
N ASN A 124 -9.15 -18.60 14.68
CA ASN A 124 -9.35 -18.11 16.05
C ASN A 124 -10.64 -18.62 16.71
N ARG A 125 -11.63 -19.03 15.91
CA ARG A 125 -12.86 -19.70 16.38
C ARG A 125 -12.73 -21.23 16.45
N GLU A 126 -11.52 -21.77 16.26
CA GLU A 126 -11.24 -23.20 16.25
C GLU A 126 -12.02 -23.96 15.16
N ASN A 127 -12.43 -23.26 14.10
CA ASN A 127 -13.09 -23.85 12.93
C ASN A 127 -12.08 -24.12 11.80
N TYR A 128 -11.27 -25.16 12.00
CA TYR A 128 -10.15 -25.50 11.12
C TYR A 128 -10.54 -25.85 9.68
N LYS A 129 -11.73 -26.42 9.49
CA LYS A 129 -12.24 -26.71 8.14
C LYS A 129 -12.50 -25.42 7.36
N GLU A 130 -13.23 -24.48 7.97
CA GLU A 130 -13.52 -23.17 7.37
C GLU A 130 -12.22 -22.37 7.11
N ALA A 131 -11.26 -22.41 8.05
CA ALA A 131 -9.97 -21.78 7.88
C ALA A 131 -9.21 -22.34 6.66
N LYS A 132 -9.19 -23.67 6.50
CA LYS A 132 -8.54 -24.35 5.37
C LYS A 132 -9.20 -24.01 4.03
N ASP A 133 -10.52 -23.99 3.99
CA ASP A 133 -11.27 -23.63 2.78
C ASP A 133 -10.97 -22.17 2.37
N ALA A 134 -10.94 -21.25 3.33
CA ALA A 134 -10.60 -19.84 3.09
C ALA A 134 -9.14 -19.64 2.66
N ILE A 135 -8.18 -20.38 3.23
CA ILE A 135 -6.77 -20.40 2.77
C ILE A 135 -6.69 -20.82 1.30
N PHE A 136 -7.38 -21.90 0.93
CA PHE A 136 -7.39 -22.39 -0.45
C PHE A 136 -7.98 -21.36 -1.43
N GLU A 137 -9.06 -20.68 -1.04
CA GLU A 137 -9.65 -19.60 -1.85
C GLU A 137 -8.70 -18.40 -2.00
N SER A 138 -8.03 -18.00 -0.91
CA SER A 138 -7.03 -16.93 -0.94
C SER A 138 -5.85 -17.29 -1.87
N GLU A 139 -5.30 -18.50 -1.76
CA GLU A 139 -4.25 -18.97 -2.67
C GLU A 139 -4.68 -18.97 -4.14
N ARG A 140 -5.93 -19.39 -4.41
CA ARG A 140 -6.47 -19.36 -5.76
C ARG A 140 -6.56 -17.94 -6.31
N ASN A 141 -6.98 -16.99 -5.49
CA ASN A 141 -7.03 -15.57 -5.87
C ASN A 141 -5.62 -15.02 -6.15
N LEU A 142 -4.61 -15.36 -5.34
CA LEU A 142 -3.22 -14.97 -5.59
C LEU A 142 -2.68 -15.54 -6.91
N ARG A 143 -2.97 -16.81 -7.21
CA ARG A 143 -2.56 -17.44 -8.48
C ARG A 143 -3.17 -16.74 -9.69
N THR A 144 -4.39 -16.20 -9.57
CA THR A 144 -5.01 -15.39 -10.63
C THR A 144 -4.20 -14.12 -10.89
N VAL A 145 -3.83 -13.38 -9.83
CA VAL A 145 -3.02 -12.15 -9.94
C VAL A 145 -1.64 -12.45 -10.54
N GLU A 146 -0.96 -13.51 -10.06
CA GLU A 146 0.32 -13.96 -10.61
C GLU A 146 0.21 -14.36 -12.09
N GLY A 147 -0.89 -15.03 -12.46
CA GLY A 147 -1.18 -15.43 -13.83
C GLY A 147 -1.39 -14.24 -14.76
N GLU A 148 -2.17 -13.25 -14.33
CA GLU A 148 -2.38 -12.01 -15.07
C GLU A 148 -1.08 -11.23 -15.27
N TYR A 149 -0.29 -11.07 -14.20
CA TYR A 149 1.03 -10.43 -14.28
C TYR A 149 1.96 -11.18 -15.24
N SER A 150 1.98 -12.51 -15.20
CA SER A 150 2.78 -13.34 -16.10
C SER A 150 2.39 -13.15 -17.56
N VAL A 151 1.09 -13.03 -17.86
CA VAL A 151 0.59 -12.73 -19.21
C VAL A 151 1.03 -11.33 -19.65
N VAL A 152 0.93 -10.32 -18.78
CA VAL A 152 1.36 -8.95 -19.09
C VAL A 152 2.87 -8.92 -19.36
N LYS A 153 3.67 -9.58 -18.53
CA LYS A 153 5.13 -9.67 -18.68
C LYS A 153 5.52 -10.38 -19.99
N ALA A 154 4.86 -11.50 -20.31
CA ALA A 154 5.10 -12.22 -21.56
C ALA A 154 4.77 -11.35 -22.79
N ARG A 155 3.65 -10.62 -22.75
CA ARG A 155 3.27 -9.67 -23.81
C ARG A 155 4.27 -8.53 -23.94
N ALA A 156 4.72 -7.95 -22.82
CA ALA A 156 5.71 -6.88 -22.83
C ALA A 156 7.05 -7.37 -23.41
N SER A 157 7.48 -8.57 -23.07
CA SER A 157 8.68 -9.19 -23.64
C SER A 157 8.53 -9.42 -25.14
N ALA A 158 7.43 -10.04 -25.57
CA ALA A 158 7.17 -10.28 -26.99
C ALA A 158 7.06 -8.97 -27.80
N ALA A 159 6.42 -7.94 -27.23
CA ALA A 159 6.35 -6.62 -27.84
C ALA A 159 7.73 -5.97 -27.96
N ARG A 160 8.57 -6.08 -26.92
CA ARG A 160 9.96 -5.61 -26.94
C ARG A 160 10.74 -6.29 -28.07
N ASP A 161 10.68 -7.62 -28.15
CA ASP A 161 11.39 -8.38 -29.18
C ASP A 161 10.90 -8.05 -30.60
N ASN A 162 9.59 -7.82 -30.76
CA ASN A 162 9.00 -7.34 -32.01
C ASN A 162 9.48 -5.92 -32.38
N ILE A 163 9.59 -5.01 -31.43
CA ILE A 163 10.10 -3.65 -31.69
C ILE A 163 11.58 -3.70 -32.09
N PHE A 164 12.42 -4.45 -31.36
CA PHE A 164 13.84 -4.55 -31.69
C PHE A 164 14.06 -5.19 -33.06
N SER A 165 13.35 -6.28 -33.37
CA SER A 165 13.43 -6.94 -34.68
C SER A 165 12.90 -6.04 -35.81
N PHE A 166 11.82 -5.28 -35.59
CA PHE A 166 11.31 -4.31 -36.56
C PHE A 166 12.32 -3.19 -36.84
N VAL A 167 12.92 -2.62 -35.80
CA VAL A 167 13.92 -1.54 -35.92
C VAL A 167 15.18 -2.06 -36.61
N LEU A 168 15.69 -3.21 -36.22
CA LEU A 168 16.87 -3.82 -36.84
C LEU A 168 16.62 -4.23 -38.30
N GLY A 169 15.43 -4.74 -38.62
CA GLY A 169 15.07 -5.10 -39.99
C GLY A 169 14.90 -3.90 -40.92
N ARG A 170 14.50 -2.74 -40.39
CA ARG A 170 14.14 -1.55 -41.19
C ARG A 170 14.94 -0.28 -40.86
N TRP A 171 16.10 -0.40 -40.22
CA TRP A 171 16.87 0.74 -39.72
C TRP A 171 17.22 1.77 -40.81
N LYS A 172 17.55 1.31 -42.04
CA LYS A 172 17.86 2.21 -43.17
C LYS A 172 16.67 3.10 -43.55
N MET A 173 15.47 2.54 -43.56
CA MET A 173 14.25 3.27 -43.87
C MET A 173 13.89 4.25 -42.74
N LEU A 174 14.02 3.82 -41.49
CA LEU A 174 13.83 4.69 -40.32
C LEU A 174 14.84 5.87 -40.32
N ALA A 175 16.10 5.61 -40.66
CA ALA A 175 17.13 6.66 -40.77
C ALA A 175 16.78 7.68 -41.87
N LEU A 176 16.25 7.23 -43.01
CA LEU A 176 15.77 8.12 -44.07
C LEU A 176 14.59 8.99 -43.59
N TYR A 177 13.59 8.41 -42.93
CA TYR A 177 12.48 9.20 -42.38
C TYR A 177 12.94 10.20 -41.31
N ALA A 178 13.87 9.80 -40.44
CA ALA A 178 14.45 10.71 -39.45
C ALA A 178 15.19 11.87 -40.12
N LEU A 179 15.96 11.60 -41.17
CA LEU A 179 16.64 12.62 -41.97
C LEU A 179 15.66 13.59 -42.63
N LEU A 180 14.58 13.07 -43.23
CA LEU A 180 13.54 13.90 -43.85
C LEU A 180 12.79 14.76 -42.81
N MET A 181 12.51 14.22 -41.62
CA MET A 181 11.92 14.99 -40.52
C MET A 181 12.85 16.12 -40.05
N LEU A 182 14.15 15.84 -39.86
CA LEU A 182 15.12 16.86 -39.48
C LEU A 182 15.25 17.96 -40.54
N ALA A 183 15.30 17.57 -41.82
CA ALA A 183 15.29 18.53 -42.93
C ALA A 183 14.01 19.38 -42.95
N GLY A 184 12.84 18.76 -42.73
CA GLY A 184 11.56 19.45 -42.65
C GLY A 184 11.51 20.46 -41.49
N ILE A 185 11.99 20.07 -40.31
CA ILE A 185 12.11 20.96 -39.14
C ILE A 185 13.05 22.13 -39.47
N GLY A 186 14.21 21.84 -40.06
CA GLY A 186 15.17 22.87 -40.48
C GLY A 186 14.59 23.89 -41.47
N ALA A 187 13.83 23.41 -42.47
CA ALA A 187 13.17 24.26 -43.45
C ALA A 187 12.00 25.09 -42.85
N ALA A 188 11.28 24.52 -41.88
CA ALA A 188 10.17 25.20 -41.22
C ALA A 188 10.64 26.23 -40.17
N TYR A 189 11.79 26.00 -39.55
CA TYR A 189 12.34 26.83 -38.47
C TYR A 189 12.36 28.35 -38.77
N PRO A 190 12.90 28.84 -39.91
CA PRO A 190 12.92 30.27 -40.19
C PRO A 190 11.52 30.86 -40.36
N LYS A 191 10.58 30.11 -40.94
CA LYS A 191 9.18 30.56 -41.11
C LYS A 191 8.49 30.70 -39.76
N VAL A 192 8.62 29.68 -38.90
CA VAL A 192 8.05 29.69 -37.55
C VAL A 192 8.65 30.82 -36.72
N ARG A 193 9.97 31.01 -36.79
CA ARG A 193 10.67 32.12 -36.11
C ARG A 193 10.15 33.48 -36.57
N LYS A 194 10.03 33.71 -37.89
CA LYS A 194 9.47 34.96 -38.45
C LYS A 194 8.04 35.21 -37.97
N ILE A 195 7.19 34.18 -37.92
CA ILE A 195 5.82 34.31 -37.40
C ILE A 195 5.83 34.70 -35.93
N LYS A 196 6.70 34.07 -35.12
CA LYS A 196 6.84 34.39 -33.69
C LYS A 196 7.35 35.83 -33.48
N ASP A 197 8.37 36.25 -34.22
CA ASP A 197 8.91 37.61 -34.14
C ASP A 197 7.85 38.64 -34.59
N LYS A 198 7.08 38.38 -35.67
CA LYS A 198 5.95 39.22 -36.09
C LYS A 198 4.84 39.34 -35.04
N LYS A 199 4.44 38.22 -34.42
CA LYS A 199 3.45 38.24 -33.33
C LYS A 199 3.95 39.06 -32.13
N THR A 200 5.23 38.94 -31.81
CA THR A 200 5.86 39.72 -30.74
C THR A 200 5.82 41.21 -31.05
N LEU A 201 6.16 41.58 -32.29
CA LEU A 201 6.08 42.96 -32.77
C LEU A 201 4.66 43.53 -32.64
N VAL A 202 3.65 42.79 -33.12
CA VAL A 202 2.23 43.19 -32.99
C VAL A 202 1.85 43.43 -31.52
N ASN A 203 2.26 42.54 -30.62
CA ASN A 203 1.98 42.69 -29.19
C ASN A 203 2.67 43.93 -28.59
N LEU A 204 3.89 44.26 -29.01
CA LEU A 204 4.59 45.48 -28.56
C LEU A 204 3.85 46.75 -29.00
N HIS A 205 3.36 46.81 -30.24
CA HIS A 205 2.54 47.95 -30.70
C HIS A 205 1.21 48.06 -29.94
N LEU A 206 0.58 46.93 -29.62
CA LEU A 206 -0.64 46.93 -28.79
C LEU A 206 -0.37 47.44 -27.38
N GLU A 207 0.74 47.02 -26.75
CA GLU A 207 1.17 47.52 -25.44
C GLU A 207 1.46 49.02 -25.49
N MET A 208 2.19 49.50 -26.51
CA MET A 208 2.48 50.92 -26.71
C MET A 208 1.20 51.75 -26.88
N ARG A 209 0.22 51.25 -27.65
CA ARG A 209 -1.10 51.89 -27.79
C ARG A 209 -1.83 51.96 -26.45
N ALA A 210 -1.81 50.88 -25.66
CA ALA A 210 -2.44 50.86 -24.34
C ALA A 210 -1.79 51.87 -23.37
N ILE A 211 -0.46 52.00 -23.38
CA ILE A 211 0.26 53.03 -22.61
C ILE A 211 -0.16 54.44 -23.06
N GLY A 212 -0.28 54.67 -24.38
CA GLY A 212 -0.78 55.94 -24.92
C GLY A 212 -2.17 56.31 -24.41
N GLU A 213 -3.10 55.35 -24.35
CA GLU A 213 -4.43 55.57 -23.77
C GLU A 213 -4.39 55.84 -22.26
N LEU A 214 -3.48 55.19 -21.52
CA LEU A 214 -3.28 55.48 -20.10
C LEU A 214 -2.71 56.88 -19.85
N ILE A 215 -1.81 57.37 -20.72
CA ILE A 215 -1.30 58.74 -20.70
C ILE A 215 -2.46 59.73 -20.88
N LYS A 216 -3.28 59.55 -21.93
CA LYS A 216 -4.46 60.39 -22.18
C LYS A 216 -5.41 60.42 -20.99
N LYS A 217 -5.70 59.25 -20.41
CA LYS A 217 -6.56 59.13 -19.23
C LYS A 217 -5.99 59.88 -18.02
N VAL A 218 -4.68 59.75 -17.75
CA VAL A 218 -4.04 60.47 -16.64
C VAL A 218 -4.05 61.98 -16.86
N GLN A 219 -3.88 62.46 -18.10
CA GLN A 219 -4.03 63.88 -18.44
C GLN A 219 -5.47 64.36 -18.22
N MET A 220 -6.45 63.65 -18.78
CA MET A 220 -7.87 63.97 -18.59
C MET A 220 -8.25 64.01 -17.11
N ASP A 221 -7.84 63.03 -16.31
CA ASP A 221 -8.13 63.00 -14.86
C ASP A 221 -7.52 64.22 -14.13
N TYR A 222 -6.30 64.62 -14.50
CA TYR A 222 -5.62 65.78 -13.90
C TYR A 222 -6.29 67.11 -14.28
N PHE A 223 -6.68 67.28 -15.54
CA PHE A 223 -7.28 68.53 -16.04
C PHE A 223 -8.79 68.64 -15.78
N SER A 224 -9.52 67.54 -15.64
CA SER A 224 -10.97 67.52 -15.36
C SER A 224 -11.34 67.86 -13.91
N GLY A 225 -10.35 68.17 -13.06
CA GLY A 225 -10.60 68.57 -11.67
C GLY A 225 -10.88 67.40 -10.71
N THR A 226 -10.73 66.13 -11.14
CA THR A 226 -10.68 65.02 -10.17
C THR A 226 -9.43 65.17 -9.30
N LYS A 227 -9.58 65.07 -7.97
CA LYS A 227 -8.61 65.46 -6.92
C LYS A 227 -7.27 64.68 -6.92
N LYS A 228 -6.57 64.53 -8.05
CA LYS A 228 -5.22 63.94 -8.09
C LYS A 228 -4.19 65.04 -7.84
N SER A 229 -3.34 64.83 -6.84
CA SER A 229 -2.24 65.75 -6.58
C SER A 229 -1.27 65.77 -7.77
N ARG A 230 -0.72 66.95 -8.10
CA ARG A 230 0.29 67.14 -9.16
C ARG A 230 1.43 66.11 -9.08
N ARG A 231 1.88 65.81 -7.86
CA ARG A 231 2.91 64.79 -7.60
C ARG A 231 2.53 63.41 -8.14
N ILE A 232 1.28 62.96 -7.96
CA ILE A 232 0.82 61.65 -8.46
C ILE A 232 0.75 61.65 -9.99
N TYR A 233 0.32 62.77 -10.59
CA TYR A 233 0.33 62.95 -12.03
C TYR A 233 1.74 62.83 -12.60
N ASP A 234 2.70 63.59 -12.07
CA ASP A 234 4.09 63.61 -12.54
C ASP A 234 4.75 62.22 -12.44
N ILE A 235 4.51 61.50 -11.34
CA ILE A 235 5.03 60.13 -11.14
C ILE A 235 4.46 59.17 -12.20
N LYS A 236 3.14 59.21 -12.43
CA LYS A 236 2.51 58.32 -13.43
C LYS A 236 2.93 58.68 -14.84
N MET A 237 3.01 59.96 -15.17
CA MET A 237 3.44 60.45 -16.47
C MET A 237 4.86 60.01 -16.77
N LYS A 238 5.80 60.24 -15.84
CA LYS A 238 7.20 59.80 -15.99
C LYS A 238 7.31 58.28 -16.17
N LYS A 239 6.54 57.51 -15.39
CA LYS A 239 6.51 56.04 -15.54
C LYS A 239 6.02 55.60 -16.92
N TYR A 240 4.95 56.20 -17.43
CA TYR A 240 4.42 55.84 -18.75
C TYR A 240 5.33 56.30 -19.89
N GLN A 241 5.95 57.48 -19.78
CA GLN A 241 6.93 57.96 -20.75
C GLN A 241 8.15 57.03 -20.83
N ASN A 242 8.71 56.64 -19.68
CA ASN A 242 9.82 55.68 -19.63
C ASN A 242 9.42 54.35 -20.27
N LYS A 243 8.23 53.84 -19.95
CA LYS A 243 7.74 52.58 -20.52
C LYS A 243 7.54 52.68 -22.03
N MET A 244 7.06 53.82 -22.52
CA MET A 244 6.88 54.07 -23.95
C MET A 244 8.22 54.10 -24.67
N PHE A 245 9.25 54.72 -24.09
CA PHE A 245 10.61 54.71 -24.61
C PHE A 245 11.21 53.29 -24.66
N GLU A 246 11.06 52.51 -23.58
CA GLU A 246 11.50 51.09 -23.57
C GLU A 246 10.80 50.24 -24.64
N LEU A 247 9.51 50.49 -24.89
CA LEU A 247 8.76 49.77 -25.92
C LEU A 247 9.18 50.18 -27.33
N ASP A 248 9.45 51.47 -27.54
CA ASP A 248 9.95 52.00 -28.81
C ASP A 248 11.30 51.39 -29.19
N GLU A 249 12.27 51.38 -28.26
CA GLU A 249 13.57 50.74 -28.47
C GLU A 249 13.44 49.25 -28.83
N ARG A 250 12.53 48.53 -28.14
CA ARG A 250 12.27 47.11 -28.43
C ARG A 250 11.61 46.93 -29.80
N ILE A 251 10.64 47.78 -30.16
CA ILE A 251 10.00 47.74 -31.47
C ILE A 251 11.05 47.91 -32.56
N THR A 252 11.89 48.95 -32.48
CA THR A 252 12.97 49.19 -33.45
C THR A 252 13.90 47.98 -33.59
N LEU A 253 14.28 47.37 -32.48
CA LEU A 253 15.13 46.17 -32.49
C LEU A 253 14.43 44.97 -33.16
N TYR A 254 13.14 44.78 -32.94
CA TYR A 254 12.37 43.70 -33.57
C TYR A 254 12.06 43.99 -35.04
N GLU A 255 11.83 45.24 -35.44
CA GLU A 255 11.66 45.65 -36.83
C GLU A 255 12.93 45.39 -37.64
N ALA A 256 14.10 45.79 -37.12
CA ALA A 256 15.40 45.52 -37.73
C ALA A 256 15.70 44.02 -37.89
N LYS A 257 15.06 43.16 -37.08
CA LYS A 257 15.23 41.71 -37.10
C LYS A 257 14.23 41.00 -38.03
N VAL A 258 13.07 41.61 -38.26
CA VAL A 258 11.97 41.03 -39.07
C VAL A 258 12.02 41.50 -40.52
N GLY A 259 12.48 42.73 -40.78
CA GLY A 259 12.75 43.28 -42.11
C GLY A 259 13.93 42.58 -42.78
#